data_AF-A0A2M6WM87-F1
#
_entry.id   AF-A0A2M6WM87-F1
#
_cell.length_a   1.000
_cell.length_b   1.000
_cell.length_c   1.000
_cell.angle_alpha   90.00
_cell.angle_beta   90.00
_cell.angle_gamma   90.00
#
_symmetry.space_group_name_H-M   'P 1'
#
loop_
_entity.id
_entity.type
_entity.pdbx_description
1 polymer ?
#
loop_
_entity_poly.entity_id
_entity_poly.type
_entity_poly.pdbx_seq_one_letter_code
_entity_poly.pdbx_strand_id
1 'polypeptide(L)' 'IIGKFNLMDKEAGYADMPAIEKIISENFKKYKFPIISGADFGHCTPNIPMPYGKLASVDGDKMEFQILESI' A
#
# COMPACT_ATOMS: atom_id res chain seq x y z
N ILE A 1 3.37 1.03 -4.14
CA ILE A 1 2.51 1.62 -3.07
C ILE A 1 1.36 0.67 -2.81
N ILE A 2 1.03 0.41 -1.54
CA ILE A 2 -0.07 -0.46 -1.13
C ILE A 2 -0.98 0.35 -0.19
N GLY A 3 -2.28 0.35 -0.47
CA GLY A 3 -3.28 1.03 0.35
C GLY A 3 -3.50 0.35 1.71
N LYS A 4 -4.19 1.03 2.63
CA LYS A 4 -4.59 0.45 3.93
C LYS A 4 -5.62 -0.66 3.76
N PHE A 5 -5.46 -1.75 4.52
CA PHE A 5 -6.44 -2.82 4.64
C PHE A 5 -7.14 -2.74 6.01
N ASN A 6 -8.28 -2.05 6.08
CA ASN A 6 -8.92 -1.75 7.38
C ASN A 6 -9.84 -2.85 7.92
N LEU A 7 -10.29 -3.76 7.05
CA LEU A 7 -11.38 -4.69 7.34
C LEU A 7 -10.98 -6.17 7.23
N MET A 8 -10.04 -6.52 6.34
CA MET A 8 -9.70 -7.93 6.07
C MET A 8 -9.25 -8.69 7.33
N ASP A 9 -8.35 -8.10 8.12
CA ASP A 9 -7.83 -8.75 9.34
C ASP A 9 -8.88 -8.81 10.48
N LYS A 10 -10.05 -8.18 10.30
CA LYS A 10 -11.14 -8.14 11.29
C LYS A 10 -12.35 -8.97 10.87
N GLU A 11 -12.32 -9.57 9.69
CA GLU A 11 -13.40 -10.41 9.22
C GLU A 11 -13.34 -11.79 9.90
N ALA A 12 -14.44 -12.18 10.55
CA ALA A 12 -14.51 -13.40 11.34
C ALA A 12 -14.19 -14.68 10.53
N GLY A 13 -14.42 -14.66 9.21
CA GLY A 13 -14.08 -15.76 8.31
C GLY A 13 -12.58 -15.97 8.08
N TYR A 14 -11.74 -15.03 8.53
CA TYR A 14 -10.29 -15.03 8.31
C TYR A 14 -9.48 -14.99 9.61
N ALA A 15 -10.10 -15.28 10.76
CA ALA A 15 -9.46 -15.18 12.08
C ALA A 15 -8.17 -16.01 12.23
N ASP A 16 -8.07 -17.14 11.52
CA ASP A 16 -6.89 -18.02 11.54
C ASP A 16 -5.86 -17.69 10.43
N MET A 17 -6.13 -16.69 9.57
CA MET A 17 -5.19 -16.28 8.54
C MET A 17 -4.13 -15.30 9.09
N PRO A 18 -2.89 -15.34 8.56
CA PRO A 18 -1.91 -14.31 8.86
C PRO A 18 -2.40 -12.92 8.41
N ALA A 19 -2.00 -11.88 9.13
CA ALA A 19 -2.26 -10.49 8.72
C ALA A 19 -1.80 -10.25 7.27
N ILE A 20 -2.60 -9.50 6.50
CA ILE A 20 -2.37 -9.29 5.08
C ILE A 20 -0.99 -8.67 4.78
N GLU A 21 -0.50 -7.75 5.64
CA GLU A 21 0.84 -7.18 5.46
C GLU A 21 1.94 -8.26 5.52
N LYS A 22 1.78 -9.29 6.36
CA LYS A 22 2.74 -10.39 6.45
C LYS A 22 2.76 -11.21 5.18
N ILE A 23 1.59 -11.54 4.64
CA ILE A 23 1.44 -12.29 3.38
C ILE A 23 2.12 -11.52 2.24
N ILE A 24 1.86 -10.22 2.14
CA ILE A 24 2.47 -9.35 1.13
C ILE A 24 3.99 -9.32 1.31
N SER A 25 4.49 -9.03 2.52
CA SER A 25 5.93 -8.94 2.78
C SER A 25 6.66 -10.23 2.41
N GLU A 26 6.12 -11.39 2.77
CA GLU A 26 6.72 -12.69 2.45
C GLU A 26 6.80 -12.98 0.95
N ASN A 27 5.78 -12.59 0.19
CA ASN A 27 5.75 -12.79 -1.27
C ASN A 27 6.68 -11.83 -2.01
N PHE A 28 6.88 -10.63 -1.45
CA PHE A 28 7.63 -9.56 -2.10
C PHE A 28 9.09 -9.44 -1.63
N LYS A 29 9.51 -10.11 -0.55
CA LYS A 29 10.87 -10.07 0.00
C LYS A 29 12.01 -10.38 -1.00
N LYS A 30 11.70 -11.08 -2.09
CA LYS A 30 12.66 -11.43 -3.15
C LYS A 30 13.00 -10.25 -4.07
N TYR A 31 12.16 -9.21 -4.07
CA TYR A 31 12.36 -8.04 -4.90
C TYR A 31 13.17 -6.97 -4.16
N LYS A 32 13.88 -6.15 -4.93
CA LYS A 32 14.72 -5.06 -4.41
C LYS A 32 14.13 -3.66 -4.67
N PHE A 33 12.91 -3.60 -5.20
CA PHE A 33 12.22 -2.32 -5.37
C PHE A 33 11.57 -1.87 -4.04
N PRO A 34 11.45 -0.56 -3.79
CA PRO A 34 10.82 -0.06 -2.58
C PRO A 34 9.32 -0.37 -2.53
N ILE A 35 8.83 -0.68 -1.34
CA ILE A 35 7.40 -0.90 -1.06
C ILE A 35 7.01 0.00 0.09
N ILE A 36 6.06 0.91 -0.15
CA ILE A 36 5.38 1.68 0.88
C ILE A 36 3.98 1.08 1.04
N SER A 37 3.63 0.68 2.26
CA SER A 37 2.32 0.16 2.64
C SER A 37 1.59 1.11 3.57
N GLY A 38 0.26 0.94 3.67
CA GLY A 38 -0.57 1.77 4.55
C GLY A 38 -0.88 3.16 3.99
N ALA A 39 -0.84 3.33 2.67
CA ALA A 39 -1.26 4.59 2.04
C ALA A 39 -2.77 4.83 2.22
N ASP A 40 -3.17 6.07 2.45
CA ASP A 40 -4.57 6.52 2.51
C ASP A 40 -5.22 6.51 1.11
N PHE A 41 -5.29 5.34 0.48
CA PHE A 41 -5.88 5.11 -0.83
C PHE A 41 -6.67 3.79 -0.81
N GLY A 42 -7.84 3.78 -1.44
CA GLY A 42 -8.74 2.62 -1.54
C GLY A 42 -9.99 2.78 -0.67
N HIS A 43 -10.48 1.68 -0.08
CA HIS A 43 -11.67 1.70 0.79
C HIS A 43 -11.32 2.16 2.22
N CYS A 44 -10.90 3.43 2.34
CA CYS A 44 -10.49 4.03 3.62
C CYS A 44 -11.00 5.48 3.77
N THR A 45 -10.82 6.09 4.94
CA THR A 45 -11.13 7.49 5.18
C THR A 45 -10.02 8.10 6.05
N PRO A 46 -9.31 9.15 5.57
CA PRO A 46 -9.44 9.78 4.25
C PRO A 46 -9.04 8.84 3.09
N ASN A 47 -9.59 9.07 1.90
CA ASN A 47 -9.20 8.37 0.67
C ASN A 47 -8.64 9.39 -0.32
N ILE A 48 -7.32 9.39 -0.45
CA ILE A 48 -6.59 10.31 -1.32
C ILE A 48 -6.73 9.84 -2.78
N PRO A 49 -7.15 10.73 -3.70
CA PRO A 49 -7.24 10.38 -5.12
C PRO A 49 -5.85 10.07 -5.69
N MET A 50 -5.76 8.95 -6.42
CA MET A 50 -4.53 8.52 -7.08
C MET A 50 -4.63 8.78 -8.59
N PRO A 51 -3.86 9.72 -9.16
CA PRO A 51 -3.86 9.96 -10.59
C PRO A 51 -3.18 8.80 -11.33
N TYR A 52 -3.88 8.23 -12.31
CA TYR A 52 -3.35 7.13 -13.11
C TYR A 52 -2.60 7.63 -14.34
N GLY A 53 -1.57 6.89 -14.74
CA GLY A 53 -0.78 7.18 -15.95
C GLY A 53 0.18 8.37 -15.82
N LYS A 54 0.38 8.89 -14.60
CA LYS A 54 1.32 9.96 -14.32
C LYS A 54 2.67 9.43 -13.84
N LEU A 55 3.75 10.15 -14.16
CA LEU A 55 5.08 9.87 -13.65
C LEU A 55 5.14 10.20 -12.15
N ALA A 56 5.71 9.27 -11.38
CA ALA A 56 5.81 9.37 -9.94
C ALA A 56 7.17 8.87 -9.44
N SER A 57 7.59 9.33 -8.26
CA SER A 57 8.74 8.81 -7.51
C SER A 57 8.27 8.08 -6.25
N VAL A 58 9.06 7.08 -5.85
CA VAL A 58 8.89 6.33 -4.60
C VAL A 58 10.25 6.26 -3.91
N ASP A 59 10.32 6.75 -2.68
CA ASP A 59 11.48 6.60 -1.79
C ASP A 59 11.05 5.77 -0.57
N GLY A 60 11.49 4.51 -0.54
CA GLY A 60 11.13 3.57 0.53
C GLY A 60 11.82 3.86 1.86
N ASP A 61 12.98 4.52 1.85
CA ASP A 61 13.73 4.86 3.06
C ASP A 61 13.10 6.09 3.75
N LYS A 62 12.59 7.04 2.95
CA LYS A 62 11.86 8.21 3.47
C LYS A 62 10.36 8.01 3.63
N MET A 63 9.82 6.88 3.19
CA MET A 63 8.37 6.63 3.12
C MET A 63 7.63 7.68 2.30
N GLU A 64 8.21 8.11 1.18
CA GLU A 64 7.66 9.17 0.33
C GLU A 64 7.16 8.63 -1.03
N PHE A 65 6.01 9.16 -1.44
CA PHE A 65 5.45 8.99 -2.78
C PHE A 65 5.09 10.38 -3.33
N GLN A 66 5.55 10.67 -4.54
CA GLN A 66 5.32 11.98 -5.17
C GLN A 66 4.91 11.82 -6.62
N ILE A 67 3.93 12.60 -7.07
CA ILE A 67 3.62 12.76 -8.49
C ILE A 67 4.54 13.85 -9.03
N LEU A 68 5.30 13.53 -10.08
CA LEU A 68 6.34 14.43 -10.64
C LEU A 68 5.80 15.34 -11.76
N GLU A 69 4.61 15.03 -12.26
CA GLU A 69 3.94 15.81 -13.29
C GLU A 69 2.89 16.73 -12.68
N SER A 70 2.61 17.84 -13.34
CA SER A 70 1.46 18.66 -12.98
C SER A 70 0.19 17.82 -13.06
N ILE A 71 -0.59 17.91 -11.98
CA ILE A 71 -1.95 17.37 -11.90
C ILE A 71 -2.86 18.23 -12.78
#